data_AF-A0AA42HAT1-F1
#
_entry.id   AF-A0AA42HAT1-F1
#
_cell.length_a   1.000
_cell.length_b   1.000
_cell.length_c   1.000
_cell.angle_alpha   90.00
_cell.angle_beta   90.00
_cell.angle_gamma   90.00
#
_symmetry.space_group_name_H-M   'P 1'
#
loop_
_entity.id
_entity.type
_entity.pdbx_description
1 polymer ?
#
loop_
_entity_poly.entity_id
_entity_poly.type
_entity_poly.pdbx_seq_one_letter_code
_entity_poly.pdbx_strand_id
1 'polypeptide(L)'
;MGLPRTFVGFSSTDRHMYELMRAWKNNTRIDFNFADCQLNMALNSEDEDYIKRKCRERIDIAGTFALLIGQDTRSKHKYVRWEIQVAMEKGCKLIGINLDGSRHLNADLCPPILKNVGAVFVPFSPAIIQYALTHPTNSQLGDYYYSPEIYKYLGYKD
;
A
#
# COMPACT_ATOMS: atom_id res chain seq x y z
N MET A 1 9.08 19.56 -1.84
CA MET A 1 7.88 18.72 -2.03
C MET A 1 7.45 18.18 -0.68
N GLY A 2 6.16 18.19 -0.36
CA GLY A 2 5.65 17.63 0.90
C GLY A 2 5.66 16.11 0.91
N LEU A 3 5.53 15.51 2.11
CA LEU A 3 5.44 14.05 2.27
C LEU A 3 4.23 13.48 1.49
N PRO A 4 4.37 12.30 0.87
CA PRO A 4 3.25 11.65 0.21
C PRO A 4 2.18 11.32 1.25
N ARG A 5 0.97 11.82 1.03
CA ARG A 5 -0.21 11.46 1.82
C ARG A 5 -0.65 10.07 1.40
N THR A 6 -0.44 9.10 2.27
CA THR A 6 -0.62 7.69 1.96
C THR A 6 -1.68 7.10 2.87
N PHE A 7 -2.66 6.45 2.25
CA PHE A 7 -3.60 5.56 2.92
C PHE A 7 -3.08 4.12 2.81
N VAL A 8 -3.07 3.37 3.92
CA VAL A 8 -2.51 2.02 3.95
C VAL A 8 -3.63 1.00 4.18
N GLY A 9 -4.10 0.36 3.11
CA GLY A 9 -5.02 -0.77 3.22
C GLY A 9 -4.29 -2.01 3.74
N PHE A 10 -4.92 -2.77 4.64
CA PHE A 10 -4.38 -4.04 5.13
C PHE A 10 -5.49 -4.93 5.70
N SER A 11 -5.24 -6.24 5.70
CA SER A 11 -6.07 -7.19 6.43
C SER A 11 -5.89 -7.03 7.94
N SER A 12 -6.93 -7.31 8.73
CA SER A 12 -6.84 -7.29 10.20
C SER A 12 -5.72 -8.17 10.79
N THR A 13 -5.35 -9.26 10.11
CA THR A 13 -4.21 -10.13 10.45
C THR A 13 -2.87 -9.45 10.25
N ASP A 14 -2.76 -8.57 9.25
CA ASP A 14 -1.54 -7.86 8.84
C ASP A 14 -1.35 -6.52 9.57
N ARG A 15 -2.22 -6.20 10.53
CA ARG A 15 -2.14 -4.97 11.34
C ARG A 15 -0.75 -4.75 11.96
N HIS A 16 -0.11 -5.81 12.41
CA HIS A 16 1.23 -5.75 13.00
C HIS A 16 2.30 -5.26 12.01
N MET A 17 2.14 -5.54 10.71
CA MET A 17 3.04 -5.02 9.66
C MET A 17 2.85 -3.51 9.46
N TYR A 18 1.62 -3.03 9.53
CA TYR A 18 1.35 -1.59 9.54
C TYR A 18 1.96 -0.90 10.77
N GLU A 19 1.85 -1.50 11.95
CA GLU A 19 2.49 -0.99 13.17
C GLU A 19 4.03 -0.95 13.03
N LEU A 20 4.62 -1.91 12.33
CA LEU A 20 6.05 -1.91 12.01
C LEU A 20 6.43 -0.77 11.05
N MET A 21 5.60 -0.46 10.03
CA MET A 21 5.82 0.73 9.19
C MET A 21 5.80 2.03 10.00
N ARG A 22 4.92 2.13 11.01
CA ARG A 22 4.91 3.28 11.94
C ARG A 22 6.18 3.31 12.80
N ALA A 23 6.67 2.15 13.23
CA ALA A 23 7.94 2.06 13.96
C ALA A 23 9.13 2.50 13.10
N TRP A 24 9.18 2.12 11.81
CA TRP A 24 10.18 2.60 10.87
C TRP A 24 10.13 4.13 10.73
N LYS A 25 8.93 4.69 10.58
CA LYS A 25 8.74 6.15 10.48
C LYS A 25 9.24 6.92 11.70
N ASN A 26 9.08 6.35 12.89
CA ASN A 26 9.55 6.98 14.13
C ASN A 26 11.05 6.75 14.40
N ASN A 27 11.71 5.89 13.61
CA ASN A 27 13.12 5.57 13.78
C ASN A 27 13.99 6.53 12.96
N THR A 28 14.82 7.33 13.62
CA THR A 28 15.69 8.33 12.96
C THR A 28 16.79 7.72 12.09
N ARG A 29 17.05 6.41 12.20
CA ARG A 29 18.05 5.68 11.41
C ARG A 29 17.48 5.06 10.14
N ILE A 30 16.15 5.09 9.95
CA ILE A 30 15.49 4.53 8.78
C ILE A 30 14.89 5.70 7.99
N ASP A 31 15.33 5.87 6.75
CA ASP A 31 14.72 6.84 5.84
C ASP A 31 13.38 6.28 5.33
N PHE A 32 12.33 6.49 6.11
CA PHE A 32 10.98 6.04 5.80
C PHE A 32 9.97 7.04 6.33
N ASN A 33 9.21 7.71 5.46
CA ASN A 33 8.27 8.72 5.91
C ASN A 33 7.10 8.91 4.93
N PHE A 34 5.89 8.92 5.48
CA PHE A 34 4.64 9.19 4.76
C PHE A 34 3.65 9.93 5.67
N ALA A 35 2.78 10.73 5.06
CA ALA A 35 1.67 11.34 5.76
C ALA A 35 0.53 10.32 5.89
N ASP A 36 0.48 9.70 7.07
CA ASP A 36 -0.44 8.65 7.44
C ASP A 36 -1.90 9.14 7.44
N CYS A 37 -2.70 8.60 6.52
CA CYS A 37 -4.12 8.89 6.39
C CYS A 37 -5.01 7.77 6.96
N GLN A 38 -4.44 6.80 7.68
CA GLN A 38 -5.18 5.64 8.17
C GLN A 38 -6.24 6.01 9.21
N LEU A 39 -7.34 5.26 9.22
CA LEU A 39 -8.35 5.35 10.26
C LEU A 39 -7.95 4.52 11.48
N ASN A 40 -7.48 5.19 12.54
CA ASN A 40 -7.21 4.53 13.83
C ASN A 40 -8.48 4.05 14.56
N MET A 41 -9.67 4.57 14.20
CA MET A 41 -10.91 4.42 14.98
C MET A 41 -12.03 3.62 14.31
N ALA A 42 -11.89 3.21 13.05
CA ALA A 42 -12.96 2.50 12.33
C ALA A 42 -13.16 1.04 12.79
N LEU A 43 -12.34 0.55 13.71
CA LEU A 43 -12.35 -0.84 14.18
C LEU A 43 -13.37 -1.15 15.30
N ASN A 44 -14.12 -0.15 15.79
CA ASN A 44 -15.09 -0.33 16.87
C ASN A 44 -16.56 -0.09 16.45
N SER A 45 -16.83 0.10 15.15
CA SER A 45 -18.19 0.25 14.63
C SER A 45 -18.53 -0.91 13.71
N GLU A 46 -19.76 -1.41 13.79
CA GLU A 46 -20.28 -2.42 12.86
C GLU A 46 -21.02 -1.78 11.67
N ASP A 47 -21.14 -0.44 11.66
CA ASP A 47 -21.79 0.32 10.59
C ASP A 47 -20.86 0.45 9.38
N GLU A 48 -21.11 -0.39 8.39
CA GLU A 48 -20.36 -0.47 7.14
C GLU A 48 -20.39 0.83 6.34
N ASP A 49 -21.53 1.53 6.30
CA ASP A 49 -21.68 2.77 5.53
C ASP A 49 -20.91 3.91 6.19
N TYR A 50 -20.93 3.96 7.52
CA TYR A 50 -20.10 4.88 8.29
C TYR A 50 -18.60 4.65 8.03
N ILE A 51 -18.14 3.39 8.06
CA ILE A 51 -16.74 3.04 7.81
C ILE A 51 -16.34 3.44 6.39
N LYS A 52 -17.13 3.07 5.37
CA LYS A 52 -16.87 3.43 3.97
C LYS A 52 -16.79 4.94 3.80
N ARG A 53 -17.73 5.70 4.37
CA ARG A 53 -17.68 7.17 4.30
C ARG A 53 -16.38 7.73 4.89
N LYS A 54 -15.95 7.23 6.05
CA LYS A 54 -14.69 7.66 6.68
C LYS A 54 -13.47 7.25 5.87
N CYS A 55 -13.43 6.05 5.30
CA CYS A 55 -12.33 5.63 4.44
C CYS A 55 -12.26 6.53 3.20
N ARG A 56 -13.40 6.84 2.59
CA ARG A 56 -13.48 7.74 1.44
C ARG A 56 -12.92 9.12 1.75
N GLU A 57 -13.35 9.74 2.86
CA GLU A 57 -12.82 11.05 3.31
C GLU A 57 -11.28 11.04 3.43
N ARG A 58 -10.69 9.93 3.88
CA ARG A 58 -9.22 9.79 4.00
C ARG A 58 -8.54 9.53 2.67
N ILE A 59 -9.10 8.64 1.85
CA ILE A 59 -8.59 8.38 0.49
C ILE A 59 -8.66 9.66 -0.33
N ASP A 60 -9.70 10.48 -0.17
CA ASP A 60 -9.89 11.79 -0.81
C ASP A 60 -8.82 12.83 -0.43
N ILE A 61 -8.12 12.63 0.69
CA ILE A 61 -6.97 13.46 1.08
C ILE A 61 -5.65 12.82 0.62
N ALA A 62 -5.58 11.49 0.52
CA ALA A 62 -4.38 10.75 0.14
C ALA A 62 -4.03 10.91 -1.36
N GLY A 63 -2.76 11.11 -1.68
CA GLY A 63 -2.27 11.08 -3.07
C GLY A 63 -1.85 9.66 -3.51
N THR A 64 -1.62 8.79 -2.54
CA THR A 64 -1.10 7.44 -2.73
C THR A 64 -1.93 6.46 -1.90
N PHE A 65 -2.23 5.31 -2.47
CA PHE A 65 -2.85 4.18 -1.80
C PHE A 65 -1.85 3.02 -1.79
N ALA A 66 -1.48 2.55 -0.60
CA ALA A 66 -0.61 1.41 -0.41
C ALA A 66 -1.41 0.25 0.18
N LEU A 67 -1.32 -0.94 -0.41
CA LEU A 67 -1.96 -2.15 0.10
C LEU A 67 -0.91 -3.13 0.62
N LEU A 68 -1.00 -3.53 1.89
CA LEU A 68 -0.27 -4.67 2.40
C LEU A 68 -0.95 -5.96 1.92
N ILE A 69 -0.20 -6.81 1.21
CA ILE A 69 -0.67 -8.05 0.61
C ILE A 69 -0.10 -9.23 1.41
N GLY A 70 -0.89 -9.68 2.38
CA GLY A 70 -0.65 -10.89 3.18
C GLY A 70 -1.38 -12.12 2.68
N GLN A 71 -1.28 -13.20 3.44
CA GLN A 71 -1.79 -14.54 3.08
C GLN A 71 -3.32 -14.57 2.87
N ASP A 72 -4.07 -13.78 3.62
CA ASP A 72 -5.53 -13.71 3.58
C ASP A 72 -6.06 -12.43 2.91
N THR A 73 -5.18 -11.58 2.38
CA THR A 73 -5.58 -10.33 1.72
C THR A 73 -6.44 -10.62 0.48
N ARG A 74 -6.13 -11.70 -0.26
CA ARG A 74 -6.97 -12.12 -1.39
C ARG A 74 -8.39 -12.45 -0.97
N SER A 75 -8.61 -13.16 0.15
CA SER A 75 -9.94 -13.65 0.54
C SER A 75 -10.79 -12.58 1.23
N LYS A 76 -10.15 -11.60 1.88
CA LYS A 76 -10.85 -10.50 2.56
C LYS A 76 -11.26 -9.39 1.60
N HIS A 77 -12.31 -9.65 0.84
CA HIS A 77 -12.80 -8.74 -0.20
C HIS A 77 -13.65 -7.58 0.31
N LYS A 78 -14.31 -7.69 1.48
CA LYS A 78 -15.41 -6.78 1.86
C LYS A 78 -15.01 -5.30 1.87
N TYR A 79 -13.89 -4.98 2.54
CA TYR A 79 -13.41 -3.60 2.65
C TYR A 79 -12.28 -3.30 1.67
N VAL A 80 -11.29 -4.19 1.57
CA VAL A 80 -10.10 -4.02 0.71
C VAL A 80 -10.48 -3.77 -0.75
N ARG A 81 -11.44 -4.52 -1.29
CA ARG A 81 -11.87 -4.33 -2.69
C ARG A 81 -12.46 -2.94 -2.91
N TRP A 82 -13.32 -2.50 -1.99
CA TRP A 82 -13.97 -1.20 -2.08
C TRP A 82 -12.96 -0.06 -1.93
N GLU A 83 -11.98 -0.18 -1.03
CA GLU A 83 -10.92 0.82 -0.87
C GLU A 83 -10.07 0.98 -2.13
N ILE A 84 -9.73 -0.14 -2.79
CA ILE A 84 -9.00 -0.12 -4.07
C ILE A 84 -9.82 0.59 -5.16
N GLN A 85 -11.13 0.34 -5.23
CA GLN A 85 -12.00 1.02 -6.20
C GLN A 85 -12.02 2.52 -6.00
N VAL A 86 -12.20 2.99 -4.77
CA VAL A 86 -12.20 4.42 -4.46
C VAL A 86 -10.85 5.05 -4.78
N ALA A 87 -9.75 4.36 -4.48
CA ALA A 87 -8.41 4.83 -4.82
C ALA A 87 -8.21 4.94 -6.35
N MET A 88 -8.70 3.97 -7.12
CA MET A 88 -8.66 4.00 -8.59
C MET A 88 -9.53 5.14 -9.16
N GLU A 89 -10.76 5.30 -8.68
CA GLU A 89 -11.68 6.37 -9.11
C GLU A 89 -11.08 7.76 -8.90
N LYS A 90 -10.33 7.93 -7.81
CA LYS A 90 -9.66 9.19 -7.49
C LYS A 90 -8.37 9.41 -8.31
N GLY A 91 -7.83 8.36 -8.92
CA GLY A 91 -6.51 8.42 -9.56
C GLY A 91 -5.36 8.48 -8.54
N CYS A 92 -5.53 7.85 -7.37
CA CYS A 92 -4.43 7.63 -6.44
C CYS A 92 -3.34 6.79 -7.10
N LYS A 93 -2.09 7.06 -6.73
CA LYS A 93 -0.97 6.18 -7.09
C LYS A 93 -1.09 4.89 -6.28
N LEU A 94 -1.04 3.74 -6.92
CA LEU A 94 -1.29 2.45 -6.29
C LEU A 94 0.02 1.71 -6.03
N ILE A 95 0.23 1.27 -4.79
CA ILE A 95 1.41 0.49 -4.39
C ILE A 95 0.92 -0.82 -3.75
N GLY A 96 1.27 -1.96 -4.34
CA GLY A 96 1.11 -3.27 -3.73
C GLY A 96 2.38 -3.66 -2.98
N ILE A 97 2.25 -3.90 -1.67
CA ILE A 97 3.39 -4.24 -0.80
C ILE A 97 3.24 -5.71 -0.41
N ASN A 98 4.06 -6.57 -0.98
CA ASN A 98 3.97 -8.00 -0.76
C ASN A 98 4.67 -8.41 0.55
N LEU A 99 3.90 -8.99 1.48
CA LEU A 99 4.42 -9.47 2.76
C LEU A 99 5.20 -10.79 2.64
N ASP A 100 5.05 -11.51 1.52
CA ASP A 100 5.81 -12.72 1.20
C ASP A 100 7.25 -12.43 0.70
N GLY A 101 7.60 -11.14 0.54
CA GLY A 101 8.92 -10.72 0.05
C GLY A 101 9.07 -10.73 -1.48
N SER A 102 7.99 -10.98 -2.23
CA SER A 102 8.02 -10.94 -3.69
C SER A 102 8.24 -9.52 -4.21
N ARG A 103 9.12 -9.40 -5.22
CA ARG A 103 9.33 -8.15 -6.00
C ARG A 103 8.28 -7.95 -7.10
N HIS A 104 7.45 -8.95 -7.34
CA HIS A 104 6.44 -8.98 -8.40
C HIS A 104 5.05 -9.24 -7.82
N LEU A 105 4.02 -9.02 -8.63
CA LEU A 105 2.66 -9.42 -8.29
C LEU A 105 2.61 -10.91 -7.94
N ASN A 106 2.14 -11.24 -6.73
CA ASN A 106 1.79 -12.61 -6.39
C ASN A 106 0.33 -12.86 -6.77
N ALA A 107 0.09 -13.66 -7.81
CA ALA A 107 -1.25 -13.90 -8.33
C ALA A 107 -2.16 -14.65 -7.34
N ASP A 108 -1.56 -15.38 -6.39
CA ASP A 108 -2.26 -16.19 -5.39
C ASP A 108 -2.70 -15.39 -4.17
N LEU A 109 -1.99 -14.31 -3.85
CA LEU A 109 -2.24 -13.46 -2.68
C LEU A 109 -2.84 -12.09 -3.03
N CYS A 110 -2.56 -11.59 -4.24
CA CYS A 110 -3.02 -10.27 -4.67
C CYS A 110 -4.51 -10.31 -5.03
N PRO A 111 -5.33 -9.37 -4.50
CA PRO A 111 -6.72 -9.21 -4.91
C PRO A 111 -6.83 -9.00 -6.43
N PRO A 112 -7.74 -9.70 -7.13
CA PRO A 112 -7.87 -9.57 -8.59
C PRO A 112 -8.09 -8.15 -9.10
N ILE A 113 -8.69 -7.28 -8.27
CA ILE A 113 -8.98 -5.89 -8.62
C ILE A 113 -7.74 -4.99 -8.70
N LEU A 114 -6.62 -5.39 -8.09
CA LEU A 114 -5.36 -4.66 -8.16
C LEU A 114 -4.48 -5.16 -9.32
N LYS A 115 -4.94 -6.12 -10.13
CA LYS A 115 -4.20 -6.65 -11.27
C LYS A 115 -4.42 -5.77 -12.50
N ASN A 116 -3.33 -5.45 -13.19
CA ASN A 116 -3.28 -4.65 -14.42
C ASN A 116 -3.84 -3.23 -14.31
N VAL A 117 -3.87 -2.65 -13.11
CA VAL A 117 -4.42 -1.30 -12.86
C VAL A 117 -3.34 -0.23 -12.78
N GLY A 118 -2.10 -0.56 -13.14
CA GLY A 118 -0.97 0.36 -13.08
C GLY A 118 -0.34 0.48 -11.68
N ALA A 119 -0.59 -0.49 -10.80
CA ALA A 119 0.02 -0.53 -9.48
C ALA A 119 1.49 -0.96 -9.56
N VAL A 120 2.32 -0.41 -8.68
CA VAL A 120 3.69 -0.88 -8.48
C VAL A 120 3.74 -1.91 -7.36
N PHE A 121 4.39 -3.05 -7.61
CA PHE A 121 4.56 -4.12 -6.64
C PHE A 121 5.98 -4.12 -6.06
N VAL A 122 6.09 -4.13 -4.74
CA VAL A 122 7.36 -4.11 -4.01
C VAL A 122 7.32 -5.07 -2.82
N PRO A 123 8.47 -5.62 -2.38
CA PRO A 123 8.50 -6.44 -1.18
C PRO A 123 8.37 -5.56 0.07
N PHE A 124 7.92 -6.16 1.18
CA PHE A 124 7.79 -5.47 2.47
C PHE A 124 9.16 -5.11 3.09
N SER A 125 9.73 -4.00 2.66
CA SER A 125 11.03 -3.53 3.10
C SER A 125 11.13 -1.99 3.04
N PRO A 126 11.70 -1.33 4.06
CA PRO A 126 11.59 0.13 4.21
C PRO A 126 12.18 0.91 3.04
N ALA A 127 13.36 0.52 2.54
CA ALA A 127 14.07 1.26 1.50
C ALA A 127 13.29 1.28 0.16
N ILE A 128 12.81 0.13 -0.30
CA ILE A 128 12.04 0.05 -1.56
C ILE A 128 10.64 0.65 -1.43
N ILE A 129 9.99 0.54 -0.26
CA ILE A 129 8.68 1.19 -0.04
C ILE A 129 8.87 2.71 -0.02
N GLN A 130 9.89 3.24 0.67
CA GLN A 130 10.20 4.68 0.63
C GLN A 130 10.49 5.15 -0.80
N TYR A 131 11.24 4.35 -1.56
CA TYR A 131 11.49 4.64 -2.97
C TYR A 131 10.18 4.69 -3.76
N ALA A 132 9.28 3.71 -3.57
CA ALA A 132 7.99 3.66 -4.25
C ALA A 132 7.05 4.83 -3.91
N LEU A 133 7.08 5.28 -2.66
CA LEU A 133 6.32 6.43 -2.18
C LEU A 133 6.77 7.76 -2.83
N THR A 134 8.06 7.87 -3.14
CA THR A 134 8.68 9.10 -3.68
C THR A 134 8.85 9.07 -5.20
N HIS A 135 8.93 7.87 -5.80
CA HIS A 135 9.03 7.61 -7.23
C HIS A 135 7.87 6.74 -7.72
N PRO A 136 6.63 7.14 -7.45
CA PRO A 136 5.48 6.33 -7.79
C PRO A 136 5.32 6.30 -9.32
N THR A 137 5.03 5.12 -9.85
CA THR A 137 4.88 4.92 -11.28
C THR A 137 3.41 5.00 -11.66
N ASN A 138 3.13 5.78 -12.72
CA ASN A 138 1.84 5.74 -13.40
C ASN A 138 2.02 4.85 -14.62
N SER A 139 2.08 3.53 -14.40
CA SER A 139 2.08 2.62 -15.53
C SER A 139 0.73 2.73 -16.22
N GLN A 140 0.72 3.21 -17.46
CA GLN A 140 -0.49 3.26 -18.27
C GLN A 140 -0.89 1.88 -18.81
N LEU A 141 -0.01 0.88 -18.67
CA LEU A 141 -0.14 -0.46 -19.24
C LEU A 141 0.38 -1.51 -18.26
N GLY A 142 -0.53 -2.09 -17.47
CA GLY A 142 -0.24 -3.25 -16.63
C GLY A 142 0.53 -2.93 -15.34
N ASP A 143 0.76 -3.98 -14.55
CA ASP A 143 1.43 -3.89 -13.25
C ASP A 143 2.93 -3.62 -13.39
N TYR A 144 3.45 -2.72 -12.56
CA TYR A 144 4.83 -2.27 -12.62
C TYR A 144 5.69 -2.94 -11.54
N TYR A 145 6.96 -3.19 -11.86
CA TYR A 145 7.99 -3.61 -10.93
C TYR A 145 9.27 -2.81 -11.20
N TYR A 146 10.01 -2.47 -10.15
CA TYR A 146 11.29 -1.80 -10.31
C TYR A 146 12.33 -2.73 -10.92
N SER A 147 13.25 -2.17 -11.69
CA SER A 147 14.32 -2.93 -12.30
C SER A 147 15.34 -3.40 -11.22
N PRO A 148 16.09 -4.49 -11.47
CA PRO A 148 17.11 -4.99 -10.53
C PRO A 148 18.14 -3.94 -10.12
N GLU A 149 18.45 -2.98 -10.99
CA GLU A 149 19.41 -1.90 -10.73
C GLU A 149 18.94 -1.00 -9.57
N ILE A 150 17.63 -0.74 -9.47
CA ILE A 150 17.07 0.03 -8.35
C ILE A 150 17.25 -0.75 -7.04
N TYR A 151 17.00 -2.05 -7.04
CA TYR A 151 17.22 -2.89 -5.86
C TYR A 151 18.70 -2.91 -5.47
N LYS A 152 19.61 -3.04 -6.43
CA LYS A 152 21.05 -2.98 -6.15
C LYS A 152 21.48 -1.62 -5.60
N TYR A 153 20.97 -0.52 -6.17
CA TYR A 153 21.22 0.84 -5.67
C TYR A 153 20.76 1.02 -4.22
N LEU A 154 19.62 0.41 -3.85
CA LEU A 154 19.09 0.43 -2.50
C LEU A 154 19.76 -0.59 -1.55
N GLY A 155 20.77 -1.33 -2.02
CA GLY A 155 21.56 -2.27 -1.20
C GLY A 155 20.97 -3.67 -1.06
N TYR A 156 19.97 -4.04 -1.86
CA TYR A 156 19.46 -5.42 -1.90
C TYR A 156 20.46 -6.31 -2.63
N LYS A 157 20.59 -7.56 -2.16
CA LYS A 157 21.35 -8.61 -2.85
C LYS A 157 20.47 -9.25 -3.94
N ASP A 158 21.12 -9.76 -4.97
CA ASP A 158 20.48 -10.51 -6.05
C ASP A 158 19.85 -11.81 -5.54
#